data_AF-A0A7N0UIA7-F1
#
_entry.id   AF-A0A7N0UIA7-F1
#
_cell.length_a   1.000
_cell.length_b   1.000
_cell.length_c   1.000
_cell.angle_alpha   90.00
_cell.angle_beta   90.00
_cell.angle_gamma   90.00
#
_symmetry.space_group_name_H-M   'P 1'
#
loop_
_entity.id
_entity.type
_entity.pdbx_description
1 polymer ?
#
loop_
_entity_poly.entity_id
_entity_poly.type
_entity_poly.pdbx_seq_one_letter_code
_entity_poly.pdbx_strand_id
1 'polypeptide(L)'
;MTNGGGIRLFKHAPPGVIFDHTDELQGPKKRPNLIPGEEIDEKSKKFKRKLESVAVDGADIIAAADNAYKKSLAWLNAKEVKAREAAKEEEGRLAELKRIRGERWLPSMAREMQAPKLVIRPS
;
A
#
# COMPACT_ATOMS: atom_id res chain seq x y z
N MET A 1 -6.36 -1.13 49.57
CA MET A 1 -6.50 -2.50 49.03
C MET A 1 -7.55 -2.39 47.93
N THR A 2 -7.27 -2.43 46.63
CA THR A 2 -6.46 -3.35 45.83
C THR A 2 -5.98 -2.62 44.56
N ASN A 3 -4.67 -2.51 44.34
CA ASN A 3 -4.09 -1.98 43.10
C ASN A 3 -4.17 -3.06 42.01
N GLY A 4 -5.37 -3.34 41.52
CA GLY A 4 -5.60 -4.29 40.43
C GLY A 4 -5.17 -3.65 39.11
N GLY A 5 -4.06 -4.13 38.56
CA GLY A 5 -3.50 -3.68 37.29
C GLY A 5 -4.49 -3.91 36.15
N GLY A 6 -5.14 -2.84 35.71
CA GLY A 6 -6.07 -2.86 34.59
C GLY A 6 -6.20 -1.47 33.97
N ILE A 7 -6.46 -1.41 32.66
CA ILE A 7 -6.58 -0.14 31.94
C ILE A 7 -8.00 0.43 32.16
N ARG A 8 -8.05 1.71 32.58
CA ARG A 8 -9.29 2.50 32.66
C ARG A 8 -9.31 3.58 31.59
N LEU A 9 -10.40 3.66 30.83
CA LEU A 9 -10.61 4.73 29.84
C LEU A 9 -10.98 6.07 30.49
N PHE A 10 -11.72 6.04 31.60
CA PHE A 10 -12.14 7.22 32.35
C PHE A 10 -11.88 7.04 33.85
N LYS A 11 -11.64 8.15 34.55
CA LYS A 11 -11.21 8.17 35.96
C LYS A 11 -12.16 7.44 36.92
N HIS A 12 -13.47 7.49 36.66
CA HIS A 12 -14.52 6.90 37.49
C HIS A 12 -15.24 5.71 36.84
N ALA A 13 -14.74 5.23 35.70
CA ALA A 13 -15.30 4.05 35.06
C ALA A 13 -14.69 2.77 35.65
N PRO A 14 -15.44 1.65 35.68
CA PRO A 14 -14.88 0.36 36.00
C PRO A 14 -13.75 0.01 34.99
N PRO A 15 -12.67 -0.66 35.42
CA PRO A 15 -11.62 -1.12 34.52
C PRO A 15 -12.21 -2.03 33.44
N GLY A 16 -12.01 -1.68 32.16
CA GLY A 16 -12.54 -2.44 31.04
C GLY A 16 -11.64 -3.61 30.61
N VAL A 17 -10.35 -3.55 30.97
CA VAL A 17 -9.37 -4.60 30.71
C VAL A 17 -8.66 -4.91 32.02
N ILE A 18 -8.83 -6.14 32.50
CA ILE A 18 -8.15 -6.66 33.70
C ILE A 18 -6.95 -7.45 33.21
N PHE A 19 -5.74 -7.08 33.61
CA PHE A 19 -4.57 -7.91 33.33
C PHE A 19 -4.58 -9.07 34.32
N ASP A 20 -5.07 -10.23 33.90
CA ASP A 20 -4.88 -11.45 34.66
C ASP A 20 -3.39 -11.84 34.54
N HIS A 21 -2.64 -11.72 35.63
CA HIS A 21 -1.18 -12.00 35.63
C HIS A 21 -0.89 -13.52 35.61
N THR A 22 -1.92 -14.34 35.38
CA THR A 22 -1.87 -15.79 35.38
C THR A 22 -1.11 -16.34 34.18
N ASP A 23 -1.06 -15.60 33.07
CA ASP A 23 -0.29 -15.95 31.88
C ASP A 23 0.95 -15.05 31.71
N GLU A 24 1.80 -15.01 32.74
CA GLU A 24 3.22 -14.73 32.46
C GLU A 24 3.70 -15.85 31.53
N LEU A 25 3.73 -15.58 30.22
CA LEU A 25 4.42 -16.44 29.25
C LEU A 25 5.86 -16.56 29.74
N GLN A 26 6.16 -17.65 30.45
CA GLN A 26 7.52 -18.03 30.81
C GLN A 26 8.23 -18.39 29.52
N GLY A 27 8.60 -17.37 28.75
CA GLY A 27 9.54 -17.49 27.67
C GLY A 27 10.80 -18.17 28.21
N PRO A 28 11.54 -18.89 27.36
CA PRO A 28 12.75 -19.59 27.80
C PRO A 28 13.69 -18.61 28.51
N LYS A 29 13.84 -18.76 29.83
CA LYS A 29 14.74 -17.94 30.67
C LYS A 29 16.21 -18.13 30.27
N LYS A 30 16.50 -19.23 29.56
CA LYS A 30 17.81 -19.55 29.03
C LYS A 30 18.01 -18.88 27.67
N ARG A 31 19.03 -18.04 27.57
CA ARG A 31 19.46 -17.49 26.28
C ARG A 31 19.80 -18.65 25.33
N PRO A 32 19.32 -18.62 24.07
CA PRO A 32 19.74 -19.61 23.10
C PRO A 32 21.26 -19.56 22.98
N ASN A 33 21.91 -20.71 23.13
CA ASN A 33 23.36 -20.80 23.00
C ASN A 33 23.71 -20.79 21.52
N LEU A 34 23.73 -19.60 20.94
CA LEU A 34 24.22 -19.37 19.58
C LEU A 34 25.73 -19.59 19.59
N ILE A 35 26.14 -20.83 19.29
CA ILE A 35 27.55 -21.10 19.01
C ILE A 35 27.88 -20.29 17.75
N PRO A 36 28.90 -19.42 17.78
CA PRO A 36 29.40 -18.80 16.56
C PRO A 36 29.64 -19.92 15.55
N GLY A 37 29.07 -19.78 14.35
CA GLY A 37 29.16 -20.82 13.33
C GLY A 37 30.62 -21.23 13.09
N GLU A 38 30.81 -22.47 12.65
CA GLU A 38 32.10 -23.01 12.22
C GLU A 38 32.86 -21.96 11.39
N GLU A 39 34.13 -21.71 11.75
CA GLU A 39 34.95 -20.65 11.15
C GLU A 39 34.93 -20.81 9.62
N ILE A 40 34.43 -19.78 8.93
CA ILE A 40 34.22 -19.85 7.49
C ILE A 40 35.59 -19.77 6.82
N ASP A 41 36.09 -20.91 6.37
CA ASP A 41 37.26 -20.95 5.50
C ASP A 41 36.87 -20.46 4.08
N GLU A 42 37.19 -19.20 3.79
CA GLU A 42 36.96 -18.58 2.49
C GLU A 42 37.68 -19.30 1.33
N LYS A 43 38.74 -20.05 1.63
CA LYS A 43 39.46 -20.85 0.62
C LYS A 43 38.86 -22.25 0.44
N SER A 44 37.95 -22.66 1.32
CA SER A 44 37.28 -23.96 1.25
C SER A 44 36.49 -24.12 -0.03
N LYS A 45 36.55 -25.33 -0.59
CA LYS A 45 35.75 -25.71 -1.76
C LYS A 45 34.24 -25.58 -1.49
N LYS A 46 33.81 -25.83 -0.24
CA LYS A 46 32.40 -25.67 0.16
C LYS A 46 31.96 -24.21 0.09
N PHE A 47 32.83 -23.28 0.52
CA PHE A 47 32.55 -21.85 0.49
C PHE A 47 32.46 -21.31 -0.94
N LYS A 48 33.44 -21.65 -1.80
CA LYS A 48 33.44 -21.25 -3.22
C LYS A 48 32.22 -21.78 -3.98
N ARG A 49 31.86 -23.04 -3.78
CA ARG A 49 30.67 -23.64 -4.41
C ARG A 49 29.37 -22.97 -3.93
N LYS A 50 29.32 -22.53 -2.67
CA LYS A 50 28.21 -21.76 -2.12
C LYS A 50 28.14 -20.36 -2.76
N LEU A 51 29.27 -19.69 -2.94
CA LEU A 51 29.35 -18.42 -3.68
C LEU A 51 28.88 -18.56 -5.12
N GLU A 52 29.36 -19.57 -5.86
CA GLU A 52 28.94 -19.84 -7.25
C GLU A 52 27.44 -20.14 -7.35
N SER A 53 26.86 -20.84 -6.37
CA SER A 53 25.41 -21.12 -6.35
C SER A 53 24.54 -19.90 -6.05
N VAL A 54 25.11 -18.87 -5.42
CA VAL A 54 24.42 -17.63 -5.03
C VAL A 54 24.68 -16.51 -6.03
N ALA A 55 25.81 -16.55 -6.73
CA ALA A 55 26.15 -15.60 -7.76
C ALA A 55 25.15 -15.72 -8.92
N VAL A 56 24.30 -14.71 -9.05
CA VAL A 56 23.43 -14.53 -10.22
C VAL A 56 24.24 -13.83 -11.30
N ASP A 57 24.13 -14.27 -12.55
CA ASP A 57 24.76 -13.59 -13.67
C ASP A 57 24.22 -12.15 -13.76
N GLY A 58 25.13 -11.17 -13.85
CA GLY A 58 24.75 -9.77 -14.01
C GLY A 58 23.90 -9.54 -15.26
N ALA A 59 24.12 -10.33 -16.31
CA ALA A 59 23.32 -10.28 -17.53
C ALA A 59 21.85 -10.64 -17.27
N ASP A 60 21.59 -11.64 -16.42
CA ASP A 60 20.24 -12.09 -16.09
C ASP A 60 19.48 -11.03 -15.29
N ILE A 61 20.16 -10.33 -14.37
CA ILE A 61 19.56 -9.23 -13.59
C ILE A 61 19.14 -8.09 -14.51
N ILE A 62 20.03 -7.68 -15.42
CA ILE A 62 19.75 -6.60 -16.38
C ILE A 62 18.59 -7.00 -17.31
N ALA A 63 18.62 -8.23 -17.83
CA ALA A 63 17.56 -8.75 -18.70
C ALA A 63 16.20 -8.83 -17.98
N ALA A 64 16.17 -9.27 -16.72
CA ALA A 64 14.96 -9.31 -15.91
C ALA A 64 14.41 -7.91 -15.64
N ALA A 65 15.28 -6.94 -15.33
CA ALA A 65 14.90 -5.54 -15.12
C ALA A 65 14.31 -4.93 -16.39
N ASP A 66 14.95 -5.12 -17.54
CA ASP A 66 14.46 -4.64 -18.84
C ASP A 66 13.10 -5.23 -19.20
N ASN A 67 12.90 -6.52 -18.94
CA ASN A 67 11.62 -7.18 -19.22
C ASN A 67 10.50 -6.62 -18.32
N ALA A 68 10.77 -6.44 -17.03
CA ALA A 68 9.84 -5.84 -16.09
C ALA A 68 9.48 -4.40 -16.50
N TYR A 69 10.48 -3.61 -16.90
CA TYR A 69 10.30 -2.26 -17.41
C TYR A 69 9.38 -2.24 -18.65
N LYS A 70 9.70 -3.05 -19.67
CA LYS A 70 8.90 -3.14 -20.91
C LYS A 70 7.45 -3.54 -20.63
N LYS A 71 7.23 -4.48 -19.72
CA LYS A 71 5.89 -4.93 -19.32
C LYS A 71 5.09 -3.81 -18.65
N SER A 72 5.71 -3.07 -17.73
CA SER A 72 5.09 -1.93 -17.05
C SER A 72 4.74 -0.82 -18.05
N LEU A 73 5.66 -0.50 -18.96
CA LEU A 73 5.46 0.50 -20.00
C LEU A 73 4.29 0.12 -20.93
N ALA A 74 4.23 -1.14 -21.36
CA ALA A 74 3.13 -1.62 -22.20
C ALA A 74 1.77 -1.51 -21.49
N TRP A 75 1.71 -1.84 -20.20
CA TRP A 75 0.48 -1.72 -19.41
C TRP A 75 0.03 -0.25 -19.26
N LEU A 76 0.97 0.67 -18.97
CA LEU A 76 0.66 2.10 -18.90
C LEU A 76 0.15 2.63 -20.22
N ASN A 77 0.82 2.30 -21.33
CA ASN A 77 0.39 2.71 -22.66
C ASN A 77 -1.00 2.18 -23.01
N ALA A 78 -1.29 0.90 -22.70
CA ALA A 78 -2.62 0.33 -22.92
C ALA A 78 -3.70 1.05 -22.10
N LYS A 79 -3.39 1.40 -20.86
CA LYS A 79 -4.29 2.18 -19.99
C LYS A 79 -4.54 3.58 -20.54
N GLU A 80 -3.50 4.26 -21.02
CA GLU A 80 -3.62 5.58 -21.65
C GLU A 80 -4.45 5.53 -22.93
N VAL A 81 -4.20 4.57 -23.81
CA VAL A 81 -4.96 4.40 -25.05
C VAL A 81 -6.44 4.20 -24.74
N LYS A 82 -6.76 3.30 -23.81
CA LYS A 82 -8.13 3.07 -23.36
C LYS A 82 -8.78 4.32 -22.77
N ALA A 83 -8.05 5.08 -21.95
CA ALA A 83 -8.55 6.33 -21.37
C ALA A 83 -8.81 7.40 -22.45
N ARG A 84 -7.94 7.49 -23.46
CA ARG A 84 -8.10 8.42 -24.60
C ARG A 84 -9.28 8.03 -25.46
N GLU A 85 -9.50 6.73 -25.71
CA GLU A 85 -10.67 6.25 -26.44
C GLU A 85 -11.97 6.57 -25.70
N ALA A 86 -12.03 6.29 -24.39
CA ALA A 86 -13.19 6.64 -23.57
C ALA A 86 -13.46 8.15 -23.54
N ALA A 87 -12.40 8.98 -23.49
CA ALA A 87 -12.55 10.43 -23.56
C ALA A 87 -13.14 10.88 -24.91
N LYS A 88 -12.71 10.29 -26.03
CA LYS A 88 -13.27 10.59 -27.36
C LYS A 88 -14.74 10.17 -27.48
N GLU A 89 -15.10 9.02 -26.93
CA GLU A 89 -16.50 8.56 -26.89
C GLU A 89 -17.38 9.53 -26.10
N GLU A 90 -16.91 9.98 -24.93
CA GLU A 90 -17.63 10.95 -24.12
C GLU A 90 -17.72 12.32 -24.80
N GLU A 91 -16.64 12.80 -25.44
CA GLU A 91 -16.67 14.01 -26.26
C GLU A 91 -17.71 13.91 -27.39
N GLY A 92 -17.81 12.75 -28.05
CA GLY A 92 -18.84 12.50 -29.06
C GLY A 92 -20.26 12.56 -28.49
N ARG A 93 -20.48 11.98 -27.30
CA ARG A 93 -21.76 12.09 -26.58
C ARG A 93 -22.10 13.53 -26.22
N LEU A 94 -21.11 14.28 -25.72
CA LEU A 94 -21.26 15.68 -25.38
C LEU A 94 -21.58 16.53 -26.62
N ALA A 95 -20.94 16.26 -27.76
CA ALA A 95 -21.21 16.93 -29.02
C ALA A 95 -22.65 16.67 -29.50
N GLU A 96 -23.12 15.43 -29.43
CA GLU A 96 -24.50 15.09 -29.81
C GLU A 96 -25.53 15.72 -28.87
N LEU A 97 -25.27 15.72 -27.56
CA LEU A 97 -26.11 16.44 -26.59
C LEU A 97 -26.13 17.95 -26.85
N LYS A 98 -24.98 18.55 -27.20
CA LYS A 98 -24.91 19.96 -27.62
C LYS A 98 -25.72 20.22 -28.88
N ARG A 99 -25.69 19.31 -29.86
CA ARG A 99 -26.48 19.41 -31.10
C ARG A 99 -27.99 19.38 -30.83
N ILE A 100 -28.45 18.49 -29.95
CA ILE A 100 -29.88 18.32 -29.64
C ILE A 100 -30.44 19.44 -28.76
N ARG A 101 -29.71 19.85 -27.70
CA ARG A 101 -30.21 20.80 -26.68
C ARG A 101 -29.69 22.24 -26.81
N GLY A 102 -28.66 22.49 -27.62
CA GLY A 102 -28.00 23.80 -27.76
C GLY A 102 -27.05 24.16 -26.60
N GLU A 103 -26.18 25.16 -26.77
CA GLU A 103 -25.07 25.48 -25.84
C GLU A 103 -25.50 25.99 -24.45
N ARG A 104 -26.78 26.38 -24.29
CA ARG A 104 -27.28 27.06 -23.08
C ARG A 104 -27.45 26.14 -21.86
N TRP A 105 -27.52 24.82 -22.06
CA TRP A 105 -27.84 23.87 -20.99
C TRP A 105 -26.65 23.48 -20.09
N LEU A 106 -25.43 23.44 -20.64
CA LEU A 106 -24.22 22.98 -19.92
C LEU A 106 -23.81 23.90 -18.76
N PRO A 107 -23.74 25.25 -18.92
CA PRO A 107 -23.45 26.14 -17.81
C PRO A 107 -24.55 26.22 -16.76
N SER A 108 -25.78 25.80 -17.08
CA SER A 108 -26.90 25.73 -16.14
C SER A 108 -26.79 24.48 -15.25
N MET A 109 -26.55 23.30 -15.84
CA MET A 109 -26.30 22.06 -15.09
C MET A 109 -25.05 22.17 -14.21
N ALA A 110 -23.96 22.78 -14.70
CA ALA A 110 -22.77 23.01 -13.88
C ALA A 110 -23.03 23.94 -12.69
N ARG A 111 -24.04 24.81 -12.77
CA ARG A 111 -24.49 25.68 -11.68
C ARG A 111 -25.38 24.92 -10.69
N GLU A 112 -26.21 24.00 -11.17
CA GLU A 112 -27.04 23.11 -10.34
C GLU A 112 -26.23 22.00 -9.63
N MET A 113 -25.18 21.49 -10.27
CA MET A 113 -24.27 20.50 -9.68
C MET A 113 -23.30 21.08 -8.65
N GLN A 114 -23.17 22.41 -8.56
CA GLN A 114 -22.41 23.03 -7.47
C GLN A 114 -23.20 22.84 -6.16
N ALA A 115 -22.66 21.99 -5.29
CA ALA A 115 -23.23 21.77 -3.96
C ALA A 115 -23.47 23.10 -3.23
N PRO A 116 -24.57 23.24 -2.48
CA PRO A 116 -24.87 24.48 -1.76
C PRO A 116 -23.70 24.81 -0.85
N LYS A 117 -23.10 25.99 -1.03
CA LYS A 117 -22.07 26.51 -0.12
C LYS A 117 -22.74 26.63 1.25
N LEU A 118 -22.34 25.77 2.19
CA LEU A 118 -22.76 25.86 3.58
C LEU A 118 -22.29 27.21 4.12
N VAL A 119 -23.21 28.18 4.18
CA VAL A 119 -22.97 29.47 4.83
C VAL A 119 -23.01 29.21 6.33
N ILE A 120 -21.84 28.97 6.92
CA ILE A 120 -21.68 28.94 8.37
C ILE A 120 -21.86 30.38 8.86
N ARG A 121 -22.99 30.67 9.53
CA ARG A 121 -23.20 31.96 10.18
C ARG A 121 -22.44 31.97 11.51
N PRO A 122 -21.63 33.00 11.82
CA PRO A 122 -21.03 33.13 13.13
C PRO A 122 -22.12 33.44 14.18
N SER A 123 -22.01 32.79 15.34
CA SER A 123 -22.84 33.07 16.54
C SER A 123 -22.43 34.37 17.22
#